data_AF-A0A0P9P9Y5-F1
#
_entry.id   AF-A0A0P9P9Y5-F1
#
_cell.length_a   1.000
_cell.length_b   1.000
_cell.length_c   1.000
_cell.angle_alpha   90.00
_cell.angle_beta   90.00
_cell.angle_gamma   90.00
#
_symmetry.space_group_name_H-M   'P 1'
#
loop_
_entity.id
_entity.type
_entity.pdbx_description
1 polymer ?
#
loop_
_entity_poly.entity_id
_entity_poly.type
_entity_poly.pdbx_seq_one_letter_code
_entity_poly.pdbx_strand_id
1 'polypeptide(L)'
;MKTAHIMLAASALAATFAAQGADFSPSEICKATLSVEMGRKTKTMKTVQQNPPEIAYRRNDGDSFRYRCKLEGERVIWRTFLSDTGEWGRWRQQYSEGDAMTTYSVSNGKLTIMNDQTDTETFRKSDF
;
A
#
# COMPACT_ATOMS: atom_id res chain seq x y z
N MET A 1 -43.74 58.02 4.22
CA MET A 1 -43.49 56.60 4.54
C MET A 1 -42.69 56.00 3.41
N LYS A 2 -41.50 55.49 3.71
CA LYS A 2 -40.50 54.98 2.75
C LYS A 2 -40.59 53.45 2.70
N THR A 3 -40.47 52.86 1.52
CA THR A 3 -40.14 51.44 1.39
C THR A 3 -39.20 51.28 0.21
N ALA A 4 -37.93 51.00 0.52
CA ALA A 4 -36.90 50.64 -0.44
C ALA A 4 -36.74 49.11 -0.40
N HIS A 5 -36.85 48.49 -1.57
CA HIS A 5 -36.67 47.05 -1.73
C HIS A 5 -35.18 46.72 -1.77
N ILE A 6 -34.73 45.92 -0.81
CA ILE A 6 -33.37 45.38 -0.74
C ILE A 6 -33.33 44.14 -1.64
N MET A 7 -32.58 44.19 -2.73
CA MET A 7 -32.19 42.98 -3.48
C MET A 7 -30.97 42.36 -2.78
N LEU A 8 -31.11 41.13 -2.26
CA LEU A 8 -29.99 40.31 -1.84
C LEU A 8 -29.32 39.69 -3.08
N ALA A 9 -28.04 39.97 -3.29
CA ALA A 9 -27.19 39.22 -4.22
C ALA A 9 -26.74 37.92 -3.53
N ALA A 10 -27.05 36.76 -4.13
CA ALA A 10 -26.59 35.46 -3.65
C ALA A 10 -25.19 35.17 -4.24
N SER A 11 -24.15 35.27 -3.41
CA SER A 11 -22.80 34.81 -3.76
C SER A 11 -22.73 33.28 -3.71
N ALA A 12 -22.53 32.63 -4.85
CA ALA A 12 -22.29 31.19 -4.93
C ALA A 12 -20.87 30.88 -4.44
N LEU A 13 -20.73 30.22 -3.29
CA LEU A 13 -19.48 29.59 -2.89
C LEU A 13 -19.24 28.35 -3.76
N ALA A 14 -18.23 28.40 -4.62
CA ALA A 14 -17.72 27.21 -5.29
C ALA A 14 -17.00 26.32 -4.26
N ALA A 15 -17.60 25.20 -3.88
CA ALA A 15 -16.94 24.20 -3.08
C ALA A 15 -15.89 23.48 -3.95
N THR A 16 -14.61 23.79 -3.71
CA THR A 16 -13.51 22.94 -4.19
C THR A 16 -13.57 21.61 -3.46
N PHE A 17 -14.06 20.57 -4.15
CA PHE A 17 -13.92 19.20 -3.69
C PHE A 17 -12.43 18.83 -3.69
N ALA A 18 -11.83 18.72 -2.51
CA ALA A 18 -10.56 18.02 -2.37
C ALA A 18 -10.78 16.58 -2.86
N ALA A 19 -10.09 16.20 -3.93
CA ALA A 19 -10.06 14.81 -4.37
C ALA A 19 -9.57 13.97 -3.18
N GLN A 20 -10.46 13.15 -2.62
CA GLN A 20 -10.09 12.16 -1.62
C GLN A 20 -9.08 11.23 -2.30
N GLY A 21 -7.80 11.42 -2.00
CA GLY A 21 -6.78 10.44 -2.34
C GLY A 21 -7.24 9.10 -1.77
N ALA A 22 -7.28 8.06 -2.59
CA ALA A 22 -7.65 6.74 -2.12
C ALA A 22 -6.73 6.33 -0.96
N ASP A 23 -7.31 6.09 0.22
CA ASP A 23 -6.58 5.54 1.37
C ASP A 23 -6.29 4.05 1.12
N PHE A 24 -5.03 3.71 0.90
CA PHE A 24 -4.59 2.31 0.80
C PHE A 24 -4.46 1.69 2.19
N SER A 25 -5.08 0.53 2.38
CA SER A 25 -4.99 -0.26 3.60
C SER A 25 -3.58 -0.84 3.79
N PRO A 26 -3.17 -1.16 5.04
CA PRO A 26 -1.89 -1.82 5.29
C PRO A 26 -1.70 -3.12 4.49
N SER A 27 -2.78 -3.88 4.27
CA SER A 27 -2.75 -5.09 3.46
C SER A 27 -2.52 -4.82 1.97
N GLU A 28 -3.11 -3.75 1.41
CA GLU A 28 -2.85 -3.33 0.02
C GLU A 28 -1.41 -2.85 -0.13
N ILE A 29 -0.91 -2.05 0.82
CA ILE A 29 0.50 -1.61 0.84
C ILE A 29 1.45 -2.82 0.92
N CYS A 30 1.12 -3.82 1.74
CA CYS A 30 1.89 -5.05 1.84
C CYS A 30 1.86 -5.86 0.53
N LYS A 31 0.69 -6.03 -0.11
CA LYS A 31 0.60 -6.69 -1.43
C LYS A 31 1.41 -5.95 -2.49
N ALA A 32 1.33 -4.62 -2.53
CA ALA A 32 2.09 -3.79 -3.46
C ALA A 32 3.60 -3.94 -3.26
N THR A 33 4.03 -3.95 -1.99
CA THR A 33 5.43 -4.17 -1.62
C THR A 33 5.91 -5.54 -2.11
N LEU A 34 5.15 -6.59 -1.85
CA LEU A 34 5.49 -7.94 -2.32
C LEU A 34 5.41 -8.06 -3.85
N SER A 35 4.64 -7.21 -4.53
CA SER A 35 4.60 -7.17 -6.00
C SER A 35 5.95 -6.76 -6.56
N VAL A 36 6.51 -5.68 -6.03
CA VAL A 36 7.83 -5.16 -6.40
C VAL A 36 8.93 -6.14 -5.99
N GLU A 37 8.95 -6.58 -4.73
CA GLU A 37 10.00 -7.45 -4.17
C GLU A 37 10.07 -8.83 -4.83
N MET A 38 8.92 -9.40 -5.20
CA MET A 38 8.82 -10.79 -5.66
C MET A 38 8.46 -10.92 -7.15
N GLY A 39 8.21 -9.80 -7.83
CA GLY A 39 7.73 -9.78 -9.22
C GLY A 39 6.37 -10.48 -9.40
N ARG A 40 5.43 -10.26 -8.47
CA ARG A 40 4.13 -10.95 -8.45
C ARG A 40 2.95 -9.99 -8.50
N LYS A 41 1.99 -10.25 -9.39
CA LYS A 41 0.79 -9.42 -9.48
C LYS A 41 0.00 -9.44 -8.16
N THR A 42 -0.35 -8.27 -7.65
CA THR A 42 -1.19 -8.06 -6.46
C THR A 42 -2.49 -8.91 -6.46
N LYS A 43 -3.13 -9.08 -7.62
CA LYS A 43 -4.35 -9.88 -7.79
C LYS A 43 -4.18 -11.38 -7.52
N THR A 44 -2.97 -11.91 -7.58
CA THR A 44 -2.70 -13.32 -7.23
C THR A 44 -2.48 -13.51 -5.74
N MET A 45 -2.46 -12.43 -4.96
CA MET A 45 -2.18 -12.43 -3.53
C MET A 45 -3.46 -12.34 -2.70
N LYS A 46 -3.52 -13.14 -1.64
CA LYS A 46 -4.62 -13.16 -0.67
C LYS A 46 -4.17 -12.55 0.65
N THR A 47 -5.03 -11.73 1.24
CA THR A 47 -4.85 -11.27 2.62
C THR A 47 -5.39 -12.34 3.56
N VAL A 48 -4.51 -12.92 4.37
CA VAL A 48 -4.87 -13.96 5.36
C VAL A 48 -5.20 -13.34 6.72
N GLN A 49 -4.51 -12.26 7.07
CA GLN A 49 -4.70 -11.50 8.31
C GLN A 49 -4.47 -10.02 8.03
N GLN A 50 -5.16 -9.14 8.75
CA GLN A 50 -5.08 -7.68 8.54
C GLN A 50 -4.05 -6.98 9.45
N ASN A 51 -3.80 -7.50 10.67
CA ASN A 51 -2.91 -6.83 11.64
C ASN A 51 -2.06 -7.83 12.46
N PRO A 52 -0.72 -7.89 12.27
CA PRO A 52 -0.04 -7.30 11.11
C PRO A 52 -0.56 -7.94 9.81
N PRO A 53 -0.55 -7.22 8.68
CA PRO A 53 -0.98 -7.76 7.41
C PRO A 53 -0.14 -8.98 7.04
N GLU A 54 -0.84 -10.08 6.75
CA GLU A 54 -0.26 -11.33 6.29
C GLU A 54 -0.80 -11.65 4.90
N ILE A 55 0.11 -11.85 3.96
CA ILE A 55 -0.20 -12.06 2.55
C ILE A 55 0.29 -13.45 2.14
N ALA A 56 -0.56 -14.19 1.44
CA ALA A 56 -0.22 -15.49 0.88
C ALA A 56 -0.45 -15.51 -0.64
N TYR A 57 0.40 -16.22 -1.37
CA TYR A 57 0.15 -16.59 -2.75
C TYR A 57 0.70 -17.98 -3.04
N ARG A 58 0.19 -18.60 -4.10
CA ARG A 58 0.69 -19.88 -4.64
C ARG A 58 1.27 -19.63 -6.02
N ARG A 59 2.48 -20.12 -6.25
CA ARG A 59 3.18 -20.06 -7.54
C ARG A 59 2.72 -21.23 -8.43
N ASN A 60 2.92 -21.10 -9.74
CA ASN A 60 2.45 -22.08 -10.73
C ASN A 60 3.07 -23.46 -10.57
N ASP A 61 4.27 -23.57 -9.99
CA ASP A 61 4.92 -24.83 -9.66
C ASP A 61 4.35 -25.51 -8.41
N GLY A 62 3.37 -24.88 -7.75
CA GLY A 62 2.75 -25.42 -6.55
C GLY A 62 3.46 -25.07 -5.26
N ASP A 63 4.40 -24.13 -5.26
CA ASP A 63 4.93 -23.60 -4.01
C ASP A 63 3.99 -22.54 -3.42
N SER A 64 3.80 -22.59 -2.10
CA SER A 64 3.00 -21.61 -1.36
C SER A 64 3.90 -20.72 -0.52
N PHE A 65 3.71 -19.42 -0.63
CA PHE A 65 4.48 -18.43 0.10
C PHE A 65 3.58 -17.62 1.02
N ARG A 66 4.09 -17.27 2.20
CA ARG A 66 3.44 -16.39 3.16
C ARG A 66 4.41 -15.33 3.63
N TYR A 67 3.94 -14.10 3.72
CA TYR A 67 4.71 -12.95 4.14
C TYR A 67 3.92 -12.13 5.14
N ARG A 68 4.63 -11.46 6.04
CA ARG A 68 4.06 -10.41 6.89
C ARG A 68 4.75 -9.11 6.61
N CYS A 69 4.00 -8.01 6.64
CA CYS A 69 4.56 -6.67 6.61
C CYS A 69 4.26 -5.91 7.91
N LYS A 70 5.11 -4.94 8.22
CA LYS A 70 4.83 -3.85 9.15
C LYS A 70 5.20 -2.53 8.48
N LEU A 71 4.49 -1.47 8.86
CA LEU A 71 4.75 -0.11 8.40
C LEU A 71 5.42 0.67 9.53
N GLU A 72 6.52 1.34 9.22
CA GLU A 72 7.26 2.20 10.16
C GLU A 72 7.51 3.55 9.48
N GLY A 73 6.64 4.52 9.73
CA GLY A 73 6.58 5.74 8.93
C GLY A 73 6.27 5.40 7.47
N GLU A 74 7.13 5.86 6.55
CA GLU A 74 7.02 5.57 5.11
C GLU A 74 7.71 4.26 4.70
N ARG A 75 8.40 3.56 5.63
CA ARG A 75 9.03 2.28 5.33
C ARG A 75 8.04 1.13 5.40
N VAL A 76 8.18 0.19 4.48
CA VAL A 76 7.57 -1.14 4.56
C VAL A 76 8.64 -2.17 4.85
N ILE A 77 8.49 -2.88 5.96
CA ILE A 77 9.40 -3.96 6.36
C ILE A 77 8.64 -5.27 6.27
N TRP A 78 9.22 -6.27 5.63
CA TRP A 78 8.58 -7.57 5.43
C TRP A 78 9.41 -8.72 5.98
N ARG A 79 8.77 -9.87 6.16
CA ARG A 79 9.43 -11.15 6.47
C ARG A 79 8.69 -12.31 5.83
N THR A 80 9.39 -13.41 5.60
CA THR A 80 8.83 -14.64 5.05
C THR A 80 8.48 -15.63 6.16
N PHE A 81 7.45 -16.42 5.93
CA PHE A 81 7.26 -17.68 6.63
C PHE A 81 8.16 -18.73 6.00
N LEU A 82 8.87 -19.49 6.81
CA LEU A 82 9.76 -20.58 6.41
C LEU A 82 8.97 -21.88 6.57
N SER A 83 8.54 -22.48 5.45
CA SER A 83 7.65 -23.64 5.49
C SER A 83 8.33 -24.92 5.97
N ASP A 84 9.65 -25.00 5.81
CA ASP A 84 10.50 -26.10 6.27
C ASP A 84 10.62 -26.14 7.80
N THR A 85 10.73 -24.99 8.46
CA THR A 85 10.82 -24.90 9.93
C THR A 85 9.47 -24.61 10.60
N GLY A 86 8.50 -24.07 9.85
CA GLY A 86 7.22 -23.63 10.40
C GLY A 86 7.30 -22.28 11.14
N GLU A 87 8.38 -21.52 10.94
CA GLU A 87 8.65 -20.29 11.68
C GLU A 87 8.63 -19.04 10.79
N TRP A 88 8.57 -17.87 11.42
CA TRP A 88 8.78 -16.61 10.71
C TRP A 88 10.26 -16.26 10.70
N GLY A 89 10.81 -15.99 9.51
CA GLY A 89 12.18 -15.49 9.38
C GLY A 89 12.37 -14.09 9.95
N ARG A 90 13.61 -13.60 9.84
CA ARG A 90 13.98 -12.23 10.23
C ARG A 90 13.19 -11.18 9.46
N TRP A 91 12.96 -10.04 10.10
CA TRP A 91 12.48 -8.84 9.41
C TRP A 91 13.57 -8.31 8.49
N ARG A 92 13.21 -8.03 7.24
CA ARG A 92 14.10 -7.43 6.23
C ARG A 92 14.23 -5.93 6.47
N GLN A 93 15.06 -5.55 7.43
CA GLN A 93 15.25 -4.15 7.86
C GLN A 93 16.72 -3.75 8.03
N GLN A 94 17.66 -4.64 7.74
CA GLN A 94 19.08 -4.40 7.94
C GLN A 94 19.81 -4.30 6.59
N TYR A 95 20.07 -3.07 6.16
CA TYR A 95 20.74 -2.81 4.88
C TYR A 95 22.16 -3.43 4.82
N SER A 96 22.87 -3.45 5.95
CA SER A 96 24.18 -4.13 6.06
C SER A 96 24.11 -5.64 5.86
N GLU A 97 22.95 -6.26 6.02
CA GLU A 97 22.71 -7.69 5.71
C GLU A 97 22.16 -7.89 4.28
N GLY A 98 22.16 -6.84 3.46
CA GLY A 98 21.66 -6.85 2.09
C GLY A 98 20.14 -6.71 1.97
N ASP A 99 19.44 -6.26 3.01
CA ASP A 99 18.01 -5.99 2.89
C ASP A 99 17.73 -4.69 2.14
N ALA A 100 16.75 -4.72 1.24
CA ALA A 100 16.31 -3.53 0.54
C ALA A 100 15.66 -2.49 1.47
N MET A 101 15.84 -1.23 1.12
CA MET A 101 15.04 -0.12 1.61
C MET A 101 13.79 -0.02 0.75
N THR A 102 12.67 -0.50 1.28
CA THR A 102 11.37 -0.36 0.62
C THR A 102 10.53 0.71 1.31
N THR A 103 10.07 1.70 0.54
CA THR A 103 9.21 2.79 1.00
C THR A 103 7.92 2.85 0.19
N TYR A 104 6.91 3.50 0.77
CA TYR A 104 5.66 3.79 0.09
C TYR A 104 5.28 5.27 0.19
N SER A 105 4.56 5.75 -0.81
CA SER A 105 3.91 7.05 -0.78
C SER A 105 2.52 6.96 -1.40
N VAL A 106 1.57 7.75 -0.90
CA VAL A 106 0.23 7.86 -1.47
C VAL A 106 -0.02 9.30 -1.90
N SER A 107 -0.28 9.50 -3.18
CA SER A 107 -0.58 10.81 -3.74
C SER A 107 -1.54 10.68 -4.91
N ASN A 108 -2.52 11.59 -4.99
CA ASN A 108 -3.51 11.62 -6.08
C ASN A 108 -4.21 10.27 -6.32
N GLY A 109 -4.52 9.54 -5.23
CA GLY A 109 -5.17 8.22 -5.27
C GLY A 109 -4.32 7.10 -5.88
N LYS A 110 -3.01 7.28 -5.93
CA LYS A 110 -2.04 6.29 -6.38
C LYS A 110 -1.09 5.96 -5.24
N LEU A 111 -0.82 4.68 -5.06
CA LEU A 111 0.21 4.15 -4.17
C LEU A 111 1.48 3.94 -4.99
N THR A 112 2.59 4.54 -4.61
CA THR A 112 3.89 4.25 -5.20
C THR A 112 4.72 3.47 -4.19
N ILE A 113 5.27 2.33 -4.62
CA ILE A 113 6.28 1.58 -3.88
C ILE A 113 7.61 1.80 -4.57
N MET A 114 8.63 2.17 -3.79
CA MET A 114 10.01 2.28 -4.25
C MET A 114 10.85 1.27 -3.47
N ASN A 115 11.60 0.45 -4.17
CA ASN A 115 12.60 -0.45 -3.61
C ASN A 115 13.96 -0.10 -4.23
N ASP A 116 14.96 0.15 -3.39
CA ASP A 116 16.27 0.65 -3.81
C ASP A 116 17.17 -0.40 -4.50
N GLN A 117 16.77 -1.68 -4.49
CA GLN A 117 17.51 -2.78 -5.11
C GLN A 117 16.80 -3.40 -6.32
N THR A 118 15.54 -3.04 -6.58
CA THR A 118 14.73 -3.59 -7.66
C THR A 118 14.11 -2.47 -8.49
N ASP A 119 12.85 -2.11 -8.22
CA ASP A 119 12.08 -1.19 -9.06
C ASP A 119 11.19 -0.23 -8.24
N THR A 120 10.60 0.73 -8.94
CA THR A 120 9.53 1.59 -8.46
C THR A 120 8.25 1.32 -9.25
N GLU A 121 7.18 0.92 -8.58
CA GLU A 121 5.88 0.67 -9.20
C GLU A 121 4.77 1.53 -8.59
N THR A 122 3.79 1.90 -9.42
CA THR A 122 2.61 2.66 -8.99
C THR A 122 1.34 1.85 -9.17
N PHE A 123 0.51 1.82 -8.13
CA PHE A 123 -0.73 1.07 -8.04
C PHE A 123 -1.93 1.99 -7.83
N ARG A 124 -3.07 1.57 -8.35
CA ARG A 124 -4.40 2.12 -8.11
C ARG A 124 -5.21 1.13 -7.28
N LYS A 125 -6.31 1.62 -6.70
CA LYS A 125 -7.24 0.74 -5.97
C LYS A 125 -7.77 -0.45 -6.78
N SER A 126 -7.93 -0.28 -8.08
CA SER A 126 -8.37 -1.33 -9.02
C SER A 126 -7.38 -2.49 -9.21
N ASP A 127 -6.17 -2.35 -8.68
CA ASP A 127 -5.11 -3.35 -8.84
C ASP A 127 -5.15 -4.43 -7.75
N PHE A 128 -5.94 -4.25 -6.69
CA PHE A 128 -6.05 -5.18 -5.56
C PHE A 128 -7.33 -6.01 -5.60
#